data_AF-A0A378YZZ3-F1
#
_entry.id   AF-A0A378YZZ3-F1
#
_cell.length_a   1.000
_cell.length_b   1.000
_cell.length_c   1.000
_cell.angle_alpha   90.00
_cell.angle_beta   90.00
_cell.angle_gamma   90.00
#
_symmetry.space_group_name_H-M   'P 1'
#
loop_
_entity.id
_entity.type
_entity.pdbx_description
1 polymer ?
#
loop_
_entity_poly.entity_id
_entity_poly.type
_entity_poly.pdbx_seq_one_letter_code
_entity_poly.pdbx_strand_id
1 'polypeptide(L)'
;MAGLTKAQKAEKAAAEARAKALAVAGVTEEQFAALSGDEQAKILATAETALVPPKGGANGDDDGPELVTMIRDADLYDGPHEAQVHPDEVDNYRVGGWEEA
;
A
#
# COMPACT_ATOMS: atom_id res chain seq x y z
N MET A 1 14.65 -8.52 25.94
CA MET A 1 13.87 -7.87 24.86
C MET A 1 12.43 -7.76 25.33
N ALA A 2 12.02 -6.64 25.91
CA ALA A 2 10.64 -6.48 26.39
C ALA A 2 9.70 -6.35 25.18
N GLY A 3 8.97 -7.42 24.88
CA GLY A 3 7.87 -7.37 23.92
C GLY A 3 6.73 -6.53 24.51
N LEU A 4 6.23 -5.56 23.74
CA LEU A 4 5.05 -4.78 24.09
C LEU A 4 3.89 -5.73 24.40
N THR A 5 3.25 -5.54 25.55
CA THR A 5 2.06 -6.32 25.94
C THR A 5 0.93 -6.07 24.93
N LYS A 6 -0.03 -7.00 24.82
CA LYS A 6 -1.17 -6.90 23.88
C LYS A 6 -1.92 -5.56 24.01
N ALA A 7 -2.01 -5.03 25.23
CA ALA A 7 -2.59 -3.72 25.51
C ALA A 7 -1.77 -2.56 24.89
N GLN A 8 -0.44 -2.59 25.06
CA GLN A 8 0.44 -1.58 24.48
C GLN A 8 0.45 -1.62 22.94
N LYS A 9 0.28 -2.80 22.34
CA LYS A 9 0.13 -2.92 20.87
C LYS A 9 -1.20 -2.32 20.38
N ALA A 10 -2.29 -2.51 21.12
CA ALA A 10 -3.58 -1.94 20.78
C ALA A 10 -3.57 -0.41 20.91
N GLU A 11 -2.95 0.12 21.98
CA GLU A 11 -2.79 1.56 22.17
C GLU A 11 -1.92 2.19 21.07
N LYS A 12 -0.80 1.54 20.71
CA LYS A 12 0.03 1.98 19.58
C LYS A 12 -0.75 1.96 18.27
N ALA A 13 -1.54 0.91 18.01
CA ALA A 13 -2.34 0.82 16.79
C ALA A 13 -3.41 1.93 16.72
N ALA A 14 -4.05 2.27 17.84
CA ALA A 14 -5.01 3.36 17.89
C ALA A 14 -4.35 4.73 17.68
N ALA A 15 -3.18 4.96 18.30
CA ALA A 15 -2.40 6.18 18.11
C ALA A 15 -1.89 6.31 16.67
N GLU A 16 -1.42 5.22 16.08
CA GLU A 16 -0.93 5.17 14.70
C GLU A 16 -2.08 5.37 13.69
N ALA A 17 -3.26 4.81 13.95
CA ALA A 17 -4.44 5.05 13.14
C ALA A 17 -4.88 6.52 13.18
N ARG A 18 -4.85 7.16 14.35
CA ARG A 18 -5.08 8.61 14.47
C ARG A 18 -4.03 9.40 13.72
N ALA A 19 -2.75 9.14 13.95
CA ALA A 19 -1.66 9.85 13.28
C ALA A 19 -1.76 9.73 11.75
N LYS A 20 -2.11 8.54 11.25
CA LYS A 20 -2.32 8.30 9.82
C LYS A 20 -3.54 9.04 9.29
N ALA A 21 -4.63 9.12 10.06
CA ALA A 21 -5.81 9.90 9.68
C ALA A 21 -5.51 11.39 9.53
N LEU A 22 -4.73 11.94 10.47
CA LEU A 22 -4.28 13.32 10.41
C LEU A 22 -3.34 13.57 9.22
N ALA A 23 -2.42 12.63 8.95
CA ALA A 23 -1.51 12.70 7.81
C ALA A 23 -2.25 12.64 6.46
N VAL A 24 -3.23 11.75 6.30
CA VAL A 24 -4.05 11.63 5.08
C VAL A 24 -4.87 12.90 4.83
N ALA A 25 -5.42 13.49 5.89
CA ALA A 25 -6.16 14.75 5.77
C ALA A 25 -5.24 15.99 5.69
N GLY A 26 -3.92 15.84 5.84
CA GLY A 26 -2.96 16.94 5.82
C GLY A 26 -3.14 17.94 6.97
N VAL A 27 -3.71 17.51 8.10
CA VAL A 27 -4.01 18.36 9.26
C VAL A 27 -3.14 18.00 10.45
N THR A 28 -2.82 19.00 11.28
CA THR A 28 -2.08 18.78 12.54
C THR A 28 -3.03 18.39 13.67
N GLU A 29 -2.48 17.87 14.77
CA GLU A 29 -3.28 17.47 15.94
C GLU A 29 -4.03 18.66 16.56
N GLU A 30 -3.41 19.84 16.53
CA GLU A 30 -4.01 21.09 16.98
C GLU A 30 -5.17 21.53 16.08
N GLN A 31 -5.03 21.37 14.76
CA GLN A 31 -6.10 21.65 13.81
C GLN A 31 -7.23 20.64 13.99
N PHE A 32 -6.93 19.35 14.11
CA PHE A 32 -7.92 18.31 14.36
C PHE A 32 -8.70 18.56 15.67
N ALA A 33 -8.02 18.95 16.74
CA ALA A 33 -8.67 19.28 18.02
C ALA A 33 -9.51 20.57 17.95
N ALA A 34 -9.15 21.51 17.08
CA ALA A 34 -9.90 22.74 16.83
C ALA A 34 -11.13 22.55 15.92
N LEU A 35 -11.22 21.43 15.20
CA LEU A 35 -12.37 21.09 14.36
C LEU A 35 -13.57 20.67 15.19
N SER A 36 -14.76 20.87 14.60
CA SER A 36 -16.01 20.37 15.16
C SER A 36 -16.04 18.84 15.16
N GLY A 37 -16.84 18.23 16.06
CA GLY A 37 -16.92 16.76 16.17
C GLY A 37 -17.30 16.06 14.86
N ASP A 38 -18.13 16.70 14.02
CA ASP A 38 -18.50 16.21 12.69
C ASP A 38 -17.32 16.20 11.72
N GLU A 39 -16.47 17.23 11.73
CA GLU A 39 -15.28 17.31 10.87
C GLU A 39 -14.20 16.33 11.32
N GLN A 40 -14.03 16.16 12.63
CA GLN A 40 -13.15 15.14 13.20
C GLN A 40 -13.58 13.73 12.75
N ALA A 41 -14.88 13.44 12.81
CA ALA A 41 -15.44 12.18 12.34
C ALA A 41 -15.23 11.98 10.84
N LYS A 42 -15.35 13.04 10.04
CA LYS A 42 -15.11 12.98 8.59
C LYS A 42 -13.65 12.67 8.25
N ILE A 43 -12.69 13.26 8.97
CA ILE A 43 -11.26 12.98 8.80
C ILE A 43 -10.93 11.52 9.16
N LEU A 44 -11.47 11.03 10.27
CA LEU A 44 -11.32 9.63 10.67
C LEU A 44 -11.97 8.67 9.65
N ALA A 45 -13.16 9.01 9.14
CA ALA A 45 -13.84 8.22 8.12
C ALA A 45 -13.13 8.23 6.75
N THR A 46 -12.55 9.37 6.35
CA THR A 46 -11.71 9.46 5.15
C THR A 46 -10.44 8.64 5.31
N ALA A 47 -9.84 8.64 6.49
CA ALA A 47 -8.72 7.76 6.78
C ALA A 47 -9.12 6.29 6.74
N GLU A 48 -10.26 5.91 7.32
CA GLU A 48 -10.79 4.55 7.23
C GLU A 48 -11.07 4.16 5.77
N THR A 49 -11.64 5.04 4.94
CA THR A 49 -11.88 4.71 3.53
C THR A 49 -10.59 4.60 2.71
N ALA A 50 -9.56 5.38 3.06
CA ALA A 50 -8.24 5.25 2.47
C ALA A 50 -7.47 4.03 3.00
N LEU A 51 -7.86 3.49 4.16
CA LEU A 51 -7.24 2.34 4.83
C LEU A 51 -8.00 1.03 4.60
N VAL A 52 -9.25 1.07 4.10
CA VAL A 52 -9.92 -0.10 3.56
C VAL A 52 -9.19 -0.46 2.27
N PRO A 53 -8.40 -1.55 2.24
CA PRO A 53 -7.82 -1.99 0.99
C PRO A 53 -8.98 -2.30 0.03
N PRO A 54 -8.91 -1.89 -1.24
CA PRO A 54 -9.92 -2.26 -2.21
C PRO A 54 -10.08 -3.79 -2.16
N LYS A 55 -11.30 -4.23 -1.86
CA LYS A 55 -11.67 -5.64 -1.87
C LYS A 55 -11.71 -6.10 -3.33
N GLY A 56 -10.53 -6.43 -3.85
CA GLY A 56 -10.31 -6.83 -5.24
C GLY A 56 -9.00 -6.24 -5.74
N GLY A 57 -7.94 -7.06 -5.73
CA GLY A 57 -6.61 -6.85 -6.33
C GLY A 57 -6.23 -5.42 -6.70
N ALA A 58 -5.53 -4.72 -5.83
CA ALA A 58 -4.67 -3.62 -6.23
C ALA A 58 -3.47 -3.65 -5.30
N ASN A 59 -2.30 -3.83 -5.91
CA ASN A 59 -1.01 -3.56 -5.30
C ASN A 59 -1.15 -2.28 -4.47
N GLY A 60 -0.80 -2.40 -3.18
CA GLY A 60 -0.84 -1.27 -2.28
C GLY A 60 -0.04 -0.13 -2.86
N ASP A 61 -0.34 1.08 -2.39
CA ASP A 61 0.48 2.27 -2.53
C ASP A 61 1.96 1.92 -2.24
N ASP A 62 2.66 1.53 -3.30
CA ASP A 62 4.07 1.23 -3.35
C ASP A 62 4.65 2.50 -3.97
N ASP A 63 5.27 3.35 -3.14
CA ASP A 63 6.22 4.37 -3.59
C ASP A 63 7.48 3.72 -4.25
N GLY A 64 7.42 2.45 -4.64
CA GLY A 64 8.41 1.78 -5.46
C GLY A 64 8.16 2.01 -6.95
N PRO A 65 9.12 1.62 -7.79
CA PRO A 65 9.06 1.93 -9.20
C PRO A 65 7.91 1.21 -9.89
N GLU A 66 7.38 1.87 -10.93
CA GLU A 66 6.37 1.31 -11.83
C GLU A 66 6.84 -0.05 -12.36
N LEU A 67 6.16 -1.11 -11.95
CA LEU A 67 6.48 -2.48 -12.39
C LEU A 67 6.26 -2.60 -13.90
N VAL A 68 7.17 -3.30 -14.56
CA VAL A 68 7.14 -3.56 -16.00
C VAL A 68 6.44 -4.88 -16.25
N THR A 69 5.41 -4.87 -17.09
CA THR A 69 4.74 -6.08 -17.54
C THR A 69 5.61 -6.81 -18.55
N MET A 70 6.04 -8.02 -18.21
CA MET A 70 6.81 -8.91 -19.07
C MET A 70 5.92 -10.07 -19.54
N ILE A 71 6.01 -10.40 -20.82
CA ILE A 71 5.33 -11.52 -21.48
C ILE A 71 6.34 -12.50 -22.08
N ARG A 72 5.96 -13.76 -22.27
CA ARG A 72 6.76 -14.74 -23.02
C ARG A 72 5.90 -15.67 -23.84
N ASP A 73 6.49 -16.24 -24.88
CA ASP A 73 5.79 -17.15 -25.79
C ASP A 73 5.24 -18.38 -25.05
N ALA A 74 3.91 -18.58 -25.15
CA ALA A 74 3.20 -19.68 -24.50
C ALA A 74 3.36 -21.03 -25.22
N ASP A 75 3.73 -21.00 -26.51
CA ASP A 75 4.02 -22.21 -27.29
C ASP A 75 5.44 -22.71 -26.99
N LEU A 76 6.36 -21.82 -26.59
CA LEU A 76 7.76 -22.16 -26.30
C LEU A 76 8.04 -22.43 -24.81
N TYR A 77 7.28 -21.82 -23.90
CA TYR A 77 7.52 -21.90 -22.46
C TYR A 77 6.24 -22.23 -21.68
N ASP A 78 6.34 -23.13 -20.69
CA ASP A 78 5.24 -23.40 -19.76
C ASP A 78 4.87 -22.16 -18.93
N GLY A 79 3.58 -22.03 -18.61
CA GLY A 79 3.03 -20.90 -17.86
C GLY A 79 3.68 -20.73 -16.47
N PRO A 80 3.71 -19.51 -15.91
CA PRO A 80 3.01 -18.30 -16.35
C PRO A 80 3.66 -17.61 -17.57
N HIS A 81 2.86 -16.94 -18.39
CA HIS A 81 3.32 -16.22 -19.59
C HIS A 81 3.26 -14.69 -19.45
N GLU A 82 2.81 -14.20 -18.29
CA GLU A 82 2.72 -12.78 -17.94
C GLU A 82 3.24 -12.62 -16.50
N ALA A 83 4.07 -11.60 -16.27
CA ALA A 83 4.61 -11.27 -14.96
C ALA A 83 4.79 -9.76 -14.80
N GLN A 84 4.53 -9.24 -13.60
CA GLN A 84 4.91 -7.87 -13.23
C GLN A 84 6.31 -7.92 -12.61
N VAL A 85 7.27 -7.25 -13.23
CA VAL A 85 8.70 -7.35 -12.91
C VAL A 85 9.25 -5.96 -12.57
N HIS A 86 10.15 -5.89 -11.59
CA HIS A 86 10.83 -4.65 -11.26
C HIS A 86 11.72 -4.19 -12.44
N PRO A 87 11.84 -2.88 -12.75
CA PRO A 87 12.65 -2.40 -13.88
C PRO A 87 14.12 -2.87 -13.83
N ASP A 88 14.72 -2.94 -12.63
CA ASP A 88 16.09 -3.45 -12.45
C ASP A 88 16.23 -4.97 -12.72
N GLU A 89 15.12 -5.71 -12.79
CA GLU A 89 15.11 -7.16 -13.03
C GLU A 89 14.73 -7.53 -14.47
N VAL A 90 14.32 -6.57 -15.31
CA VAL A 90 13.90 -6.81 -16.70
C VAL A 90 14.99 -7.53 -17.50
N ASP A 91 16.25 -7.13 -17.37
CA ASP A 91 17.36 -7.77 -18.09
C ASP A 91 17.58 -9.23 -17.66
N ASN A 92 17.28 -9.58 -16.41
CA ASN A 92 17.35 -10.97 -15.96
C ASN A 92 16.25 -11.82 -16.61
N TYR A 93 15.05 -11.24 -16.80
CA TYR A 93 13.92 -11.91 -17.44
C TYR A 93 14.12 -12.09 -18.95
N ARG A 94 14.78 -11.13 -19.64
CA ARG A 94 15.08 -11.24 -21.07
C ARG A 94 15.87 -12.50 -21.44
N VAL A 95 16.77 -12.97 -20.56
CA VAL A 95 17.54 -14.22 -20.77
C VAL A 95 16.63 -15.45 -20.77
N GLY A 96 15.49 -15.39 -20.08
CA GLY A 96 14.49 -16.46 -20.02
C GLY A 96 13.46 -16.45 -21.15
N GLY A 97 13.68 -15.63 -22.19
CA GLY A 97 12.74 -15.48 -23.31
C GLY A 97 11.53 -14.61 -22.99
N TRP A 98 11.64 -13.75 -21.99
CA TRP A 98 10.61 -12.77 -21.66
C TRP A 98 10.88 -11.41 -22.33
N GLU A 99 9.82 -10.74 -22.74
CA GLU A 99 9.82 -9.45 -23.44
C GLU A 99 8.82 -8.51 -22.77
N GLU A 100 9.01 -7.20 -22.89
CA GLU A 100 8.05 -6.21 -22.36
C GLU A 100 6.76 -6.24 -23.21
N ALA A 101 5.59 -6.13 -22.57
CA ALA A 101 4.28 -6.23 -23.23
C ALA A 101 3.93 -5.07 -24.15
#